data_AF-A0A7U9RWP5-F1
#
_entry.id   AF-A0A7U9RWP5-F1
#
_cell.length_a   1.000
_cell.length_b   1.000
_cell.length_c   1.000
_cell.angle_alpha   90.00
_cell.angle_beta   90.00
_cell.angle_gamma   90.00
#
_symmetry.space_group_name_H-M   'P 1'
#
loop_
_entity.id
_entity.type
_entity.pdbx_description
1 polymer ?
#
loop_
_entity_poly.entity_id
_entity_poly.type
_entity_poly.pdbx_seq_one_letter_code
_entity_poly.pdbx_strand_id
1 'polypeptide(L)'
;MKVFLAFEKEGFYAFTKGSSVLKLNSAYYKDFSLNIDRLLAIDTMIKLYLLFNKAETDKKISEDSRTPIPYYVLEFLGKEFKNIDFVQRNEKLKGVFANKQSMNMMYDFYKNLTSLYTEEYARVNGEEYNKMIKQEIEKDRIFVYNWIGESGGSIGLGTMI
;
A
#
# COMPACT_ATOMS: atom_id res chain seq x y z
N MET A 1 -3.65 -11.70 6.63
CA MET A 1 -3.08 -12.16 5.34
C MET A 1 -3.33 -11.22 4.16
N LYS A 2 -4.57 -10.79 3.85
CA LYS A 2 -4.82 -9.88 2.69
C LYS A 2 -4.02 -8.57 2.75
N VAL A 3 -3.91 -7.99 3.94
CA VAL A 3 -3.08 -6.81 4.22
C VAL A 3 -1.65 -7.00 3.73
N PHE A 4 -1.01 -8.09 4.12
CA PHE A 4 0.37 -8.36 3.74
C PHE A 4 0.51 -8.70 2.27
N LEU A 5 -0.52 -9.30 1.66
CA LEU A 5 -0.55 -9.54 0.22
C LEU A 5 -0.62 -8.23 -0.57
N ALA A 6 -1.35 -7.23 -0.07
CA ALA A 6 -1.41 -5.90 -0.69
C ALA A 6 -0.05 -5.20 -0.66
N PHE A 7 0.66 -5.31 0.47
CA PHE A 7 2.00 -4.76 0.63
C PHE A 7 3.04 -5.50 -0.23
N GLU A 8 3.03 -6.83 -0.24
CA GLU A 8 4.06 -7.62 -0.92
C GLU A 8 3.86 -7.70 -2.43
N LYS A 9 2.60 -7.80 -2.90
CA LYS A 9 2.28 -7.94 -4.31
C LYS A 9 1.68 -6.65 -4.87
N GLU A 10 0.39 -6.44 -4.64
CA GLU A 10 -0.36 -5.23 -4.98
C GLU A 10 -1.79 -5.34 -4.40
N GLY A 11 -2.48 -4.21 -4.31
CA GLY A 11 -3.86 -4.14 -3.80
C GLY A 11 -4.84 -4.97 -4.62
N PHE A 12 -4.63 -5.05 -5.94
CA PHE A 12 -5.40 -5.91 -6.84
C PHE A 12 -5.38 -7.39 -6.40
N TYR A 13 -4.21 -7.93 -6.05
CA TYR A 13 -4.09 -9.31 -5.60
C TYR A 13 -4.74 -9.53 -4.23
N ALA A 14 -4.64 -8.55 -3.32
CA ALA A 14 -5.35 -8.60 -2.05
C ALA A 14 -6.87 -8.63 -2.24
N PHE A 15 -7.40 -7.86 -3.18
CA PHE A 15 -8.82 -7.81 -3.49
C PHE A 15 -9.31 -9.11 -4.15
N THR A 16 -8.64 -9.55 -5.22
CA THR A 16 -9.12 -10.65 -6.07
C THR A 16 -8.68 -12.04 -5.60
N LYS A 17 -7.49 -12.16 -4.99
CA LYS A 17 -6.89 -13.44 -4.56
C LYS A 17 -6.78 -13.57 -3.05
N GLY A 18 -7.21 -12.57 -2.30
CA GLY A 18 -7.11 -12.56 -0.84
C GLY A 18 -7.90 -13.66 -0.13
N SER A 19 -8.87 -14.33 -0.76
CA SER A 19 -9.51 -15.52 -0.18
C SER A 19 -8.66 -16.78 -0.38
N SER A 20 -7.79 -16.81 -1.39
CA SER A 20 -6.90 -17.93 -1.70
C SER A 20 -5.76 -18.06 -0.70
N VAL A 21 -5.27 -16.96 -0.12
CA VAL A 21 -4.18 -16.99 0.88
C VAL A 21 -4.49 -17.81 2.14
N LEU A 22 -5.74 -18.23 2.35
CA LEU A 22 -6.15 -19.11 3.45
C LEU A 22 -6.53 -20.53 2.99
N LYS A 23 -6.52 -20.79 1.66
CA LYS A 23 -6.86 -22.09 1.08
C LYS A 23 -5.59 -22.92 0.95
N LEU A 24 -5.48 -23.98 1.75
CA LEU A 24 -4.30 -24.86 1.86
C LEU A 24 -3.79 -25.41 0.52
N ASN A 25 -4.70 -25.63 -0.43
CA ASN A 25 -4.39 -26.17 -1.76
C ASN A 25 -3.98 -25.10 -2.78
N SER A 26 -4.06 -23.81 -2.46
CA SER A 26 -3.73 -22.74 -3.40
C SER A 26 -2.23 -22.44 -3.41
N ALA A 27 -1.73 -21.99 -4.57
CA ALA A 27 -0.37 -21.46 -4.70
C ALA A 27 -0.13 -20.27 -3.74
N TYR A 28 -1.12 -19.39 -3.56
CA TYR A 28 -1.00 -18.26 -2.63
C TYR A 28 -0.79 -18.67 -1.17
N TYR A 29 -1.41 -19.76 -0.73
CA TYR A 29 -1.14 -20.26 0.62
C TYR A 29 0.27 -20.83 0.73
N LYS A 30 0.67 -21.67 -0.23
CA LYS A 30 1.96 -22.37 -0.21
C LYS A 30 3.15 -21.43 -0.40
N ASP A 31 3.06 -20.54 -1.37
CA ASP A 31 4.19 -19.71 -1.80
C ASP A 31 4.29 -18.45 -0.95
N PHE A 32 3.16 -17.87 -0.53
CA PHE A 32 3.13 -16.62 0.23
C PHE A 32 2.80 -16.83 1.71
N SER A 33 1.67 -17.45 2.05
CA SER A 33 1.24 -17.51 3.46
C SER A 33 2.17 -18.32 4.37
N LEU A 34 2.72 -19.44 3.89
CA LEU A 34 3.66 -20.27 4.65
C LEU A 34 5.06 -19.63 4.79
N ASN A 35 5.39 -18.64 3.97
CA ASN A 35 6.72 -18.01 3.94
C ASN A 35 6.69 -16.55 4.41
N ILE A 36 5.59 -16.09 5.02
CA ILE A 36 5.40 -14.67 5.35
C ILE A 36 6.42 -14.17 6.39
N ASP A 37 6.85 -15.05 7.28
CA ASP A 37 7.90 -14.83 8.29
C ASP A 37 9.29 -14.63 7.67
N ARG A 38 9.50 -15.13 6.45
CA ARG A 38 10.71 -14.87 5.64
C ARG A 38 10.65 -13.55 4.88
N LEU A 39 9.50 -12.88 4.86
CA LEU A 39 9.28 -11.62 4.15
C LEU A 39 9.16 -10.43 5.10
N LEU A 40 8.53 -10.63 6.26
CA LEU A 40 8.22 -9.57 7.23
C LEU A 40 8.41 -10.05 8.67
N ALA A 41 9.07 -9.25 9.50
CA ALA A 41 9.07 -9.46 10.95
C ALA A 41 7.68 -9.28 11.55
N ILE A 42 7.42 -9.93 12.69
CA ILE A 42 6.11 -9.89 13.38
C ILE A 42 5.70 -8.44 13.72
N ASP A 43 6.61 -7.64 14.25
CA ASP A 43 6.34 -6.23 14.57
C ASP A 43 5.93 -5.42 13.33
N THR A 44 6.59 -5.68 12.20
CA THR A 44 6.26 -5.07 10.91
C THR A 44 4.86 -5.48 10.46
N MET A 45 4.51 -6.76 10.58
CA MET A 45 3.17 -7.26 10.26
C MET A 45 2.09 -6.58 11.11
N ILE A 46 2.33 -6.42 12.42
CA ILE A 46 1.40 -5.72 13.32
C ILE A 46 1.22 -4.27 12.88
N LYS A 47 2.33 -3.56 12.60
CA LYS A 47 2.30 -2.15 12.16
C LYS A 47 1.58 -1.96 10.82
N LEU A 48 1.80 -2.84 9.85
CA LEU A 48 1.08 -2.84 8.56
C LEU A 48 -0.41 -3.09 8.76
N TYR A 49 -0.79 -3.98 9.68
CA TYR A 49 -2.20 -4.21 10.00
C TYR A 49 -2.86 -3.00 10.67
N LEU A 50 -2.14 -2.31 11.56
CA LEU A 50 -2.62 -1.08 12.18
C LEU A 50 -2.77 0.05 11.15
N LEU A 51 -1.84 0.17 10.20
CA LEU A 51 -1.92 1.12 9.09
C LEU A 51 -3.17 0.87 8.24
N PHE A 52 -3.45 -0.39 7.91
CA PHE A 52 -4.67 -0.79 7.21
C PHE A 52 -5.94 -0.39 7.98
N ASN A 53 -5.99 -0.66 9.29
CA ASN A 53 -7.15 -0.32 10.13
C ASN A 53 -7.36 1.20 10.23
N LYS A 54 -6.26 1.97 10.27
CA LYS A 54 -6.33 3.44 10.21
C LYS A 54 -6.95 3.90 8.89
N ALA A 55 -6.50 3.35 7.76
CA ALA A 55 -7.08 3.66 6.45
C ALA A 55 -8.55 3.26 6.35
N GLU A 56 -8.95 2.09 6.86
CA GLU A 56 -10.36 1.67 6.91
C GLU A 56 -11.22 2.58 7.80
N THR A 57 -10.65 3.12 8.88
CA THR A 57 -11.34 4.07 9.75
C THR A 57 -11.55 5.40 9.05
N ASP A 58 -10.49 5.95 8.44
CA ASP A 58 -10.56 7.19 7.66
C ASP A 58 -11.54 7.06 6.47
N LYS A 59 -11.55 5.90 5.80
CA LYS A 59 -12.48 5.62 4.69
C LYS A 59 -13.95 5.66 5.12
N LYS A 60 -14.26 5.25 6.35
CA LYS A 60 -15.65 5.24 6.86
C LYS A 60 -16.17 6.64 7.17
N ILE A 61 -15.27 7.58 7.44
CA ILE A 61 -15.62 8.96 7.78
C ILE A 61 -15.40 9.93 6.62
N SER A 62 -14.91 9.44 5.47
CA SER A 62 -14.73 10.27 4.29
C SER A 62 -16.07 10.58 3.62
N GLU A 63 -16.14 11.72 2.95
CA GLU A 63 -17.34 12.19 2.26
C GLU A 63 -17.82 11.20 1.18
N ASP A 64 -16.87 10.55 0.49
CA ASP A 64 -17.15 9.58 -0.56
C ASP A 64 -17.32 8.14 -0.04
N SER A 65 -17.04 7.89 1.25
CA SER A 65 -16.97 6.55 1.88
C SER A 65 -16.07 5.54 1.15
N ARG A 66 -15.12 6.02 0.33
CA ARG A 66 -14.30 5.24 -0.61
C ARG A 66 -12.81 5.51 -0.45
N THR A 67 -12.42 6.74 -0.10
CA THR A 67 -11.02 7.13 0.06
C THR A 67 -10.65 7.40 1.52
N PRO A 68 -9.43 7.04 1.98
CA PRO A 68 -8.39 6.35 1.24
C PRO A 68 -8.75 4.90 0.95
N ILE A 69 -8.18 4.35 -0.13
CA ILE A 69 -8.32 2.93 -0.47
C ILE A 69 -7.26 2.14 0.32
N PRO A 70 -7.63 1.35 1.35
CA PRO A 70 -6.64 0.84 2.30
C PRO A 70 -5.61 -0.12 1.70
N TYR A 71 -6.01 -0.90 0.70
CA TYR A 71 -5.06 -1.75 -0.03
C TYR A 71 -4.13 -0.96 -0.94
N TYR A 72 -4.52 0.21 -1.44
CA TYR A 72 -3.64 1.06 -2.25
C TYR A 72 -2.61 1.78 -1.37
N VAL A 73 -2.99 2.19 -0.15
CA VAL A 73 -2.02 2.70 0.83
C VAL A 73 -0.90 1.68 1.07
N LEU A 74 -1.26 0.41 1.25
CA LEU A 74 -0.28 -0.67 1.43
C LEU A 74 0.51 -0.97 0.17
N GLU A 75 -0.13 -0.96 -1.01
CA GLU A 75 0.55 -1.17 -2.29
C GLU A 75 1.58 -0.07 -2.56
N PHE A 76 1.21 1.20 -2.37
CA PHE A 76 2.11 2.31 -2.58
C PHE A 76 3.29 2.27 -1.62
N LEU A 77 3.04 2.03 -0.33
CA LEU A 77 4.13 1.81 0.61
C LEU A 77 5.00 0.62 0.19
N GLY A 78 4.40 -0.52 -0.18
CA GLY A 78 5.11 -1.74 -0.56
C GLY A 78 5.98 -1.60 -1.80
N LYS A 79 5.60 -0.74 -2.76
CA LYS A 79 6.40 -0.43 -3.97
C LYS A 79 7.79 0.09 -3.63
N GLU A 80 7.94 0.88 -2.57
CA GLU A 80 9.23 1.39 -2.08
C GLU A 80 10.18 0.29 -1.57
N PHE A 81 9.66 -0.92 -1.32
CA PHE A 81 10.41 -2.05 -0.78
C PHE A 81 10.54 -3.22 -1.77
N LYS A 82 10.16 -3.01 -3.04
CA LYS A 82 10.40 -3.99 -4.10
C LYS A 82 11.91 -4.15 -4.31
N ASN A 83 12.35 -5.39 -4.49
CA ASN A 83 13.75 -5.77 -4.73
C ASN A 83 14.74 -5.42 -3.59
N ILE A 84 14.25 -5.20 -2.37
CA ILE A 84 15.06 -5.03 -1.16
C ILE A 84 15.11 -6.36 -0.38
N ASP A 85 16.29 -6.76 0.09
CA ASP A 85 16.43 -7.96 0.92
C ASP A 85 15.75 -7.83 2.29
N PHE A 86 15.53 -8.97 2.96
CA PHE A 86 14.80 -9.03 4.23
C PHE A 86 15.39 -8.13 5.32
N VAL A 87 16.73 -8.08 5.46
CA VAL A 87 17.39 -7.31 6.53
C VAL A 87 17.19 -5.82 6.27
N GLN A 88 17.55 -5.36 5.07
CA GLN A 88 17.41 -3.95 4.70
C GLN A 88 15.95 -3.49 4.74
N ARG A 89 15.03 -4.32 4.27
CA ARG A 89 13.58 -4.04 4.30
C ARG A 89 13.10 -3.79 5.72
N ASN A 90 13.43 -4.68 6.64
CA ASN A 90 12.97 -4.55 8.02
C ASN A 90 13.62 -3.37 8.75
N GLU A 91 14.89 -3.04 8.48
CA GLU A 91 15.53 -1.83 9.02
C GLU A 91 14.84 -0.54 8.51
N LYS A 92 14.58 -0.45 7.20
CA LYS A 92 13.84 0.69 6.64
C LYS A 92 12.43 0.81 7.22
N LEU A 93 11.71 -0.31 7.39
CA LEU A 93 10.37 -0.31 7.99
C LEU A 93 10.40 0.09 9.47
N LYS A 94 11.46 -0.25 10.21
CA LYS A 94 11.65 0.27 11.59
C LYS A 94 11.74 1.79 11.58
N GLY A 95 12.44 2.39 10.61
CA GLY A 95 12.51 3.85 10.43
C GLY A 95 11.13 4.47 10.13
N VAL A 96 10.41 3.93 9.15
CA VAL A 96 9.04 4.39 8.80
C VAL A 96 8.10 4.36 10.01
N PHE A 97 8.21 3.32 10.83
CA PHE A 97 7.37 3.12 12.01
C PHE A 97 8.09 3.45 13.33
N ALA A 98 9.09 4.33 13.31
CA ALA A 98 9.90 4.65 14.49
C ALA A 98 9.11 5.46 15.52
N ASN A 99 8.28 6.39 15.06
CA ASN A 99 7.48 7.25 15.91
C ASN A 99 6.18 7.69 15.21
N LYS A 100 5.29 8.31 15.98
CA LYS A 100 3.98 8.76 15.52
C LYS A 100 4.07 9.78 14.37
N GLN A 101 5.05 10.69 14.41
CA GLN A 101 5.20 11.73 13.40
C GLN A 101 5.59 11.13 12.04
N SER A 102 6.63 10.29 12.01
CA SER A 102 7.08 9.59 10.78
C SER A 102 5.96 8.73 10.19
N MET A 103 5.25 7.98 11.02
CA MET A 103 4.12 7.15 10.57
C MET A 103 2.99 8.00 10.00
N ASN A 104 2.62 9.10 10.66
CA ASN A 104 1.57 9.99 10.17
C ASN A 104 1.95 10.66 8.86
N MET A 105 3.18 11.16 8.72
CA MET A 105 3.65 11.79 7.47
C MET A 105 3.59 10.81 6.29
N MET A 106 4.10 9.58 6.49
CA MET A 106 4.03 8.52 5.48
C MET A 106 2.57 8.16 5.14
N TYR A 107 1.72 8.02 6.15
CA TYR A 107 0.32 7.69 5.96
C TYR A 107 -0.44 8.78 5.20
N ASP A 108 -0.29 10.04 5.59
CA ASP A 108 -0.99 11.17 4.98
C ASP A 108 -0.58 11.34 3.51
N PHE A 109 0.70 11.13 3.20
CA PHE A 109 1.19 11.09 1.82
C PHE A 109 0.46 10.03 0.99
N TYR A 110 0.48 8.77 1.42
CA TYR A 110 -0.15 7.70 0.65
C TYR A 110 -1.67 7.77 0.64
N LYS A 111 -2.30 8.25 1.71
CA LYS A 111 -3.73 8.54 1.77
C LYS A 111 -4.11 9.52 0.65
N ASN A 112 -3.43 10.66 0.57
CA ASN A 112 -3.68 11.67 -0.46
C ASN A 112 -3.43 11.11 -1.87
N LEU A 113 -2.36 10.31 -2.03
CA LEU A 113 -2.06 9.66 -3.30
C LEU A 113 -3.20 8.72 -3.76
N THR A 114 -3.86 8.00 -2.85
CA THR A 114 -5.02 7.16 -3.24
C THR A 114 -6.19 7.99 -3.76
N SER A 115 -6.44 9.17 -3.20
CA SER A 115 -7.50 10.08 -3.67
C SER A 115 -7.15 10.65 -5.04
N LEU A 116 -5.93 11.18 -5.21
CA LEU A 116 -5.45 11.71 -6.49
C LEU A 116 -5.52 10.67 -7.62
N TYR A 117 -5.09 9.43 -7.35
CA TYR A 117 -5.20 8.35 -8.32
C TYR A 117 -6.65 8.05 -8.70
N THR A 118 -7.55 8.05 -7.71
CA THR A 118 -8.98 7.76 -7.94
C THR A 118 -9.63 8.82 -8.83
N GLU A 119 -9.34 10.10 -8.57
CA GLU A 119 -9.83 11.23 -9.36
C GLU A 119 -9.29 11.18 -10.79
N GLU A 120 -7.99 10.94 -10.96
CA GLU A 120 -7.35 10.90 -12.27
C GLU A 120 -7.83 9.70 -13.10
N TYR A 121 -8.00 8.53 -12.47
CA TYR A 121 -8.57 7.36 -13.13
C TYR A 121 -9.99 7.65 -13.64
N ALA A 122 -10.85 8.25 -12.80
CA ALA A 122 -12.21 8.60 -13.18
C ALA A 122 -12.23 9.63 -14.32
N ARG A 123 -11.36 10.66 -14.26
CA ARG A 123 -11.24 11.71 -15.28
C ARG A 123 -10.87 11.17 -16.66
N VAL A 124 -9.93 10.23 -16.72
CA VAL A 124 -9.39 9.74 -18.00
C VAL A 124 -10.19 8.56 -18.56
N ASN A 125 -10.62 7.63 -17.70
CA ASN A 125 -11.32 6.41 -18.16
C ASN A 125 -12.84 6.58 -18.23
N GLY A 126 -13.42 7.56 -17.53
CA GLY A 126 -14.87 7.67 -17.37
C GLY A 126 -15.47 6.46 -16.64
N GLU A 127 -14.66 5.74 -15.85
CA GLU A 127 -15.02 4.50 -15.19
C GLU A 127 -15.25 4.69 -13.69
N GLU A 128 -16.20 3.93 -13.15
CA GLU A 128 -16.52 4.00 -11.72
C GLU A 128 -15.50 3.26 -10.83
N TYR A 129 -15.40 3.74 -9.59
CA TYR A 129 -14.57 3.21 -8.50
C TYR A 129 -14.55 1.66 -8.41
N ASN A 130 -15.70 1.00 -8.52
CA ASN A 130 -15.80 -0.45 -8.38
C ASN A 130 -15.07 -1.23 -9.48
N LYS A 131 -14.93 -0.62 -10.67
CA LYS A 131 -14.17 -1.20 -11.78
C LYS A 131 -12.67 -0.96 -11.56
N MET A 132 -12.31 0.24 -11.13
CA MET A 132 -10.93 0.63 -10.80
C MET A 132 -10.29 -0.31 -9.77
N ILE A 133 -10.92 -0.56 -8.62
CA ILE A 133 -10.32 -1.38 -7.54
C ILE A 133 -10.16 -2.86 -7.90
N LYS A 134 -10.76 -3.30 -9.01
CA LYS A 134 -10.70 -4.67 -9.52
C LYS A 134 -9.64 -4.84 -10.61
N GLN A 135 -8.81 -3.83 -10.84
CA GLN A 135 -7.74 -3.84 -11.82
C GLN A 135 -6.40 -3.54 -11.14
N GLU A 136 -5.29 -3.86 -11.80
CA GLU A 136 -3.96 -3.41 -11.36
C GLU A 136 -3.85 -1.89 -11.51
N ILE A 137 -3.08 -1.24 -10.63
CA ILE A 137 -2.83 0.19 -10.74
C ILE A 137 -2.04 0.47 -12.02
N GLU A 138 -2.57 1.36 -12.87
CA GLU A 138 -1.92 1.76 -14.11
C GLU A 138 -0.65 2.56 -13.78
N LYS A 139 0.53 1.95 -14.00
CA LYS A 139 1.84 2.50 -13.58
C LYS A 139 2.13 3.87 -14.19
N ASP A 140 1.79 4.05 -15.46
CA ASP A 140 2.01 5.32 -16.17
C ASP A 140 1.12 6.43 -15.60
N ARG A 141 0.01 6.10 -14.95
CA ARG A 141 -0.94 7.07 -14.39
C ARG A 141 -0.62 7.52 -12.98
N ILE A 142 0.43 6.96 -12.39
CA ILE A 142 1.00 7.51 -11.17
C ILE A 142 2.01 8.63 -11.51
N PHE A 143 1.64 9.51 -12.45
CA PHE A 143 2.37 10.76 -12.78
C PHE A 143 2.63 11.63 -11.55
N VAL A 144 1.88 11.41 -10.46
CA VAL A 144 2.08 12.04 -9.15
C VAL A 144 3.46 11.72 -8.55
N TYR A 145 4.06 10.54 -8.78
CA TYR A 145 5.43 10.26 -8.29
C TYR A 145 6.49 11.13 -9.00
N ASN A 146 6.32 11.39 -10.30
CA ASN A 146 7.27 12.20 -11.07
C ASN A 146 7.06 13.70 -10.83
N TRP A 147 5.82 14.16 -10.69
CA TRP A 147 5.54 15.58 -10.40
C TRP A 147 6.03 16.02 -9.02
N ILE A 148 5.92 15.17 -7.99
CA ILE A 148 6.45 15.47 -6.65
C ILE A 148 8.00 15.51 -6.66
N GLY A 149 8.65 14.71 -7.53
CA GLY A 149 10.11 14.75 -7.74
C GLY A 149 10.62 15.94 -8.55
N GLU A 150 9.86 16.40 -9.55
CA GLU A 150 10.27 17.50 -10.45
C GLU A 150 9.92 18.90 -9.90
N SER A 151 8.93 19.00 -9.00
CA SER A 151 8.48 20.30 -8.43
C SER A 151 9.38 20.86 -7.31
N GLY A 152 10.53 20.26 -7.04
CA GLY A 152 11.44 20.72 -5.97
C GLY A 152 10.88 20.59 -4.55
N GLY A 153 9.78 19.86 -4.37
CA GLY A 153 9.26 19.52 -3.05
C GLY A 153 10.10 18.41 -2.44
N SER A 154 11.07 18.77 -1.62
CA SER A 154 11.87 17.83 -0.84
C SER A 154 10.98 17.05 0.13
N ILE A 155 10.38 15.97 -0.34
CA ILE A 155 9.95 14.85 0.50
C ILE A 155 10.48 13.56 -0.12
N GLY A 156 11.76 13.59 -0.50
CA GLY A 156 12.51 12.38 -0.70
C GLY A 156 12.58 11.67 0.64
N LEU A 157 12.02 10.46 0.72
CA LEU A 157 12.36 9.50 1.78
C LEU A 157 13.88 9.22 1.82
N GLY A 158 14.65 9.66 0.82
CA GLY A 158 16.12 9.68 0.81
C GLY A 158 16.77 10.51 1.93
N THR A 159 16.02 11.29 2.70
CA THR A 159 16.51 11.99 3.91
C THR A 159 15.93 11.45 5.22
N MET A 160 15.10 10.40 5.18
CA MET A 160 14.50 9.76 6.37
C MET A 160 14.84 8.27 6.50
N ILE A 161 15.91 7.82 5.85
CA ILE A 161 16.50 6.48 6.01
C ILE A 161 17.99 6.66 6.30
#